data_AF-A0A5P9WP14-F1
#
_entry.id   AF-A0A5P9WP14-F1
#
_cell.length_a   1.000
_cell.length_b   1.000
_cell.length_c   1.000
_cell.angle_alpha   90.00
_cell.angle_beta   90.00
_cell.angle_gamma   90.00
#
_symmetry.space_group_name_H-M   'P 1'
#
loop_
_entity.id
_entity.type
_entity.pdbx_description
1 polymer ?
#
loop_
_entity_poly.entity_id
_entity_poly.type
_entity_poly.pdbx_seq_one_letter_code
_entity_poly.pdbx_strand_id
1 'polypeptide(L)'
;MGWGKTGNPGDRRTVRPNDEWNRAAALCAGQLPLVWLAWWLALEAGGDDYGYPGGAYLGICCVPVVLPLLGLVHATLQITPAAALAGLRPGALPGPEWAWHLGVSVLIGAGWSVLGRLLWGWPLGDTLPWFAGAGVLPVLVLDRLRGRPWRGRRVWLGSAVASFVLFVGCGIPAAALTDTYEPPRLSAGQLTGDWHGAHGSLLRLNPDGRAELTRLPARRGADEEGDFSVCDGTGTWTLERENEFMDTDRDGVLLRPNGECGGETYWTVGGTEQDPELFVVLGDPDSGDLRILTRD
;
A
#
# COMPACT_ATOMS: atom_id res chain seq x y z
N MET A 1 -15.20 72.17 -16.54
CA MET A 1 -15.79 70.82 -16.59
C MET A 1 -14.78 69.90 -17.25
N GLY A 2 -14.14 69.01 -16.49
CA GLY A 2 -13.19 68.02 -17.00
C GLY A 2 -13.39 66.75 -16.20
N TRP A 3 -14.08 65.78 -16.80
CA TRP A 3 -14.51 64.55 -16.15
C TRP A 3 -13.31 63.62 -15.88
N GLY A 4 -13.27 63.12 -14.65
CA GLY A 4 -12.22 62.22 -14.17
C GLY A 4 -12.25 60.86 -14.86
N LYS A 5 -11.06 60.32 -15.10
CA LYS A 5 -10.86 58.90 -15.43
C LYS A 5 -11.09 58.08 -14.16
N THR A 6 -12.29 57.55 -13.99
CA THR A 6 -12.54 56.45 -13.06
C THR A 6 -11.98 55.17 -13.71
N GLY A 7 -10.86 54.68 -13.17
CA GLY A 7 -10.39 53.33 -13.47
C GLY A 7 -11.46 52.32 -13.07
N ASN A 8 -11.82 51.44 -14.00
CA ASN A 8 -12.88 50.46 -13.83
C ASN A 8 -12.45 49.39 -12.80
N PRO A 9 -13.07 49.28 -11.61
CA PRO A 9 -12.76 48.23 -10.66
C PRO A 9 -13.68 47.05 -10.97
N GLY A 10 -13.28 46.17 -11.89
CA GLY A 10 -14.26 45.15 -12.31
C GLY A 10 -13.81 43.97 -13.15
N ASP A 11 -12.55 43.86 -13.59
CA ASP A 11 -12.16 42.72 -14.43
C ASP A 11 -11.63 41.54 -13.58
N ARG A 12 -12.41 41.10 -12.60
CA ARG A 12 -12.28 39.73 -12.09
C ARG A 12 -12.90 38.83 -13.16
N ARG A 13 -12.07 38.39 -14.11
CA ARG A 13 -12.44 37.33 -15.06
C ARG A 13 -13.17 36.23 -14.30
N THR A 14 -14.43 36.01 -14.67
CA THR A 14 -15.21 34.87 -14.18
C THR A 14 -14.45 33.62 -14.55
N VAL A 15 -13.92 32.93 -13.53
CA VAL A 15 -13.24 31.65 -13.73
C VAL A 15 -14.31 30.69 -14.22
N ARG A 16 -14.11 30.10 -15.40
CA ARG A 16 -15.07 29.12 -15.94
C ARG A 16 -15.07 27.90 -15.02
N PRO A 17 -16.22 27.26 -14.73
CA PRO A 17 -16.28 26.04 -13.91
C PRO A 17 -15.29 24.95 -14.37
N ASN A 18 -15.10 24.82 -15.69
CA ASN A 18 -14.14 23.88 -16.27
C ASN A 18 -12.68 24.21 -15.94
N ASP A 19 -12.34 25.48 -15.70
CA ASP A 19 -10.96 25.88 -15.36
C ASP A 19 -10.59 25.50 -13.94
N GLU A 20 -11.52 25.58 -12.99
CA GLU A 20 -11.28 25.17 -11.59
C GLU A 20 -11.16 23.65 -11.47
N TRP A 21 -12.05 22.91 -12.14
CA TRP A 21 -11.96 21.44 -12.20
C TRP A 21 -10.65 20.96 -12.84
N ASN A 22 -10.24 21.56 -13.97
CA ASN A 22 -8.97 21.22 -14.62
C ASN A 22 -7.74 21.50 -13.72
N ARG A 23 -7.78 22.57 -12.91
CA ARG A 23 -6.72 22.87 -11.94
C ARG A 23 -6.71 21.85 -10.80
N ALA A 24 -7.88 21.51 -10.26
CA ALA A 24 -8.01 20.51 -9.22
C ALA A 24 -7.49 19.15 -9.69
N ALA A 25 -7.88 18.71 -10.89
CA ALA A 25 -7.43 17.46 -11.50
C ALA A 25 -5.91 17.42 -11.68
N ALA A 26 -5.32 18.48 -12.24
CA ALA A 26 -3.88 18.53 -12.48
C ALA A 26 -3.07 18.56 -11.17
N LEU A 27 -3.57 19.24 -10.12
CA LEU A 27 -2.94 19.25 -8.80
C LEU A 27 -3.06 17.89 -8.10
N CYS A 28 -4.22 17.25 -8.19
CA CYS A 28 -4.42 15.89 -7.67
C CYS A 28 -3.50 14.89 -8.37
N ALA A 29 -3.41 14.93 -9.70
CA ALA A 29 -2.48 14.09 -10.46
C ALA A 29 -1.01 14.34 -10.11
N GLY A 30 -0.67 15.59 -9.77
CA GLY A 30 0.70 16.00 -9.43
C GLY A 30 1.17 15.51 -8.06
N GLN A 31 0.25 15.42 -7.09
CA GLN A 31 0.59 15.00 -5.72
C GLN A 31 0.55 13.48 -5.52
N LEU A 32 -0.19 12.75 -6.35
CA LEU A 32 -0.40 11.32 -6.15
C LEU A 32 0.89 10.49 -6.15
N PRO A 33 1.96 10.83 -6.90
CA PRO A 33 3.24 10.13 -6.74
C PRO A 33 3.82 10.27 -5.33
N LEU A 34 3.65 11.41 -4.66
CA LEU A 34 4.11 11.60 -3.28
C LEU A 34 3.28 10.79 -2.30
N VAL A 35 1.96 10.81 -2.47
CA VAL A 35 1.05 10.01 -1.63
C VAL A 35 1.34 8.52 -1.81
N TRP A 36 1.56 8.07 -3.04
CA TRP A 36 1.93 6.70 -3.35
C TRP A 36 3.31 6.33 -2.78
N LEU A 37 4.33 7.17 -2.94
CA LEU A 37 5.65 6.94 -2.36
C LEU A 37 5.61 6.89 -0.84
N ALA A 38 4.85 7.78 -0.20
CA ALA A 38 4.71 7.79 1.25
C ALA A 38 3.94 6.56 1.76
N TRP A 39 2.89 6.14 1.05
CA TRP A 39 2.15 4.91 1.32
C TRP A 39 3.07 3.68 1.20
N TRP A 40 3.78 3.60 0.07
CA TRP A 40 4.73 2.53 -0.22
C TRP A 40 5.83 2.45 0.84
N LEU A 41 6.43 3.60 1.20
CA LEU A 41 7.42 3.66 2.28
C LEU A 41 6.86 3.29 3.66
N ALA A 42 5.59 3.59 3.92
CA ALA A 42 4.98 3.33 5.23
C ALA A 42 4.53 1.88 5.40
N LEU A 43 4.22 1.17 4.30
CA LEU A 43 3.53 -0.11 4.34
C LEU A 43 4.23 -1.25 3.60
N GLU A 44 5.06 -0.94 2.62
CA GLU A 44 5.77 -1.95 1.81
C GLU A 44 7.28 -1.90 2.01
N ALA A 45 7.86 -0.70 2.21
CA ALA A 45 9.30 -0.58 2.42
C ALA A 45 9.72 -1.27 3.73
N GLY A 46 10.54 -2.31 3.59
CA GLY A 46 11.04 -3.14 4.70
C GLY A 46 10.17 -4.36 5.01
N GLY A 47 9.11 -4.63 4.25
CA GLY A 47 8.39 -5.90 4.28
C GLY A 47 9.18 -7.02 3.61
N ASP A 48 8.93 -8.25 4.02
CA ASP A 48 9.48 -9.44 3.36
C ASP A 48 8.73 -9.72 2.05
N ASP A 49 9.45 -9.85 0.93
CA ASP A 49 8.89 -10.20 -0.38
C ASP A 49 8.53 -11.70 -0.51
N TYR A 50 8.79 -12.51 0.53
CA TYR A 50 8.50 -13.95 0.59
C TYR A 50 9.03 -14.74 -0.62
N GLY A 51 10.17 -14.29 -1.16
CA GLY A 51 10.81 -14.92 -2.33
C GLY A 51 10.13 -14.64 -3.67
N TYR A 52 9.14 -13.75 -3.75
CA TYR A 52 8.61 -13.28 -5.02
C TYR A 52 9.51 -12.18 -5.61
N PRO A 53 10.24 -12.42 -6.72
CA PRO A 53 11.00 -11.37 -7.37
C PRO A 53 10.04 -10.35 -8.00
N GLY A 54 9.86 -9.20 -7.34
CA GLY A 54 9.60 -7.95 -8.06
C GLY A 54 8.17 -7.64 -8.48
N GLY A 55 7.19 -7.78 -7.58
CA GLY A 55 5.90 -7.09 -7.74
C GLY A 55 6.03 -5.57 -7.89
N ALA A 56 7.08 -5.00 -7.30
CA ALA A 56 7.43 -3.58 -7.40
C ALA A 56 7.67 -3.09 -8.84
N TYR A 57 8.25 -3.92 -9.72
CA TYR A 57 8.63 -3.50 -11.08
C TYR A 57 7.43 -3.31 -12.02
N LEU A 58 6.38 -4.12 -11.91
CA LEU A 58 5.15 -3.94 -12.69
C LEU A 58 4.34 -2.72 -12.21
N GLY A 59 4.33 -2.47 -10.89
CA GLY A 59 3.76 -1.25 -10.32
C GLY A 59 4.40 0.01 -10.90
N ILE A 60 5.74 0.04 -10.92
CA ILE A 60 6.57 1.15 -11.43
C ILE A 60 6.23 1.53 -12.89
N CYS A 61 6.02 0.54 -13.78
CA CYS A 61 5.68 0.80 -15.18
C CYS A 61 4.24 1.34 -15.38
N CYS A 62 3.31 0.97 -14.49
CA CYS A 62 1.91 1.39 -14.56
C CYS A 62 1.66 2.75 -13.90
N VAL A 63 2.52 3.16 -12.96
CA VAL A 63 2.42 4.44 -12.22
C VAL A 63 2.19 5.66 -13.14
N PRO A 64 2.92 5.87 -14.26
CA PRO A 64 2.73 7.04 -15.11
C PRO A 64 1.34 7.13 -15.77
N VAL A 65 0.64 6.00 -15.91
CA VAL A 65 -0.69 5.91 -16.53
C VAL A 65 -1.79 5.96 -15.48
N VAL A 66 -1.60 5.27 -14.36
CA VAL A 66 -2.61 5.14 -13.30
C VAL A 66 -2.75 6.42 -12.48
N LEU A 67 -1.64 7.08 -12.15
CA LEU A 67 -1.69 8.26 -11.28
C LEU A 67 -2.46 9.46 -11.87
N PRO A 68 -2.34 9.78 -13.18
CA PRO A 68 -3.19 10.82 -13.78
C PRO A 68 -4.69 10.50 -13.72
N LEU A 69 -5.06 9.24 -13.93
CA LEU A 69 -6.45 8.78 -13.86
C LEU A 69 -6.98 8.86 -12.42
N LEU A 70 -6.19 8.41 -11.45
CA LEU A 70 -6.52 8.56 -10.03
C LEU A 70 -6.63 10.05 -9.63
N GLY A 71 -5.82 10.93 -10.23
CA GLY A 71 -5.90 12.37 -10.00
C GLY A 71 -7.23 12.97 -10.44
N LEU A 72 -7.75 12.51 -11.59
CA LEU A 72 -9.08 12.89 -12.07
C LEU A 72 -10.19 12.38 -11.15
N VAL A 73 -10.09 11.13 -10.71
CA VAL A 73 -11.04 10.51 -9.77
C VAL A 73 -11.05 11.29 -8.46
N HIS A 74 -9.87 11.55 -7.88
CA HIS A 74 -9.73 12.30 -6.62
C HIS A 74 -10.29 13.73 -6.73
N ALA A 75 -9.98 14.44 -7.82
CA ALA A 75 -10.54 15.77 -8.04
C ALA A 75 -12.08 15.75 -8.16
N THR A 76 -12.63 14.72 -8.81
CA THR A 76 -14.08 14.61 -9.07
C THR A 76 -14.85 14.17 -7.83
N LEU A 77 -14.32 13.20 -7.08
CA LEU A 77 -15.01 12.59 -5.94
C LEU A 77 -14.79 13.32 -4.61
N GLN A 78 -13.73 14.13 -4.49
CA GLN A 78 -13.39 14.80 -3.24
C GLN A 78 -13.28 16.31 -3.38
N ILE A 79 -12.42 16.81 -4.27
CA ILE A 79 -12.10 18.25 -4.30
C ILE A 79 -13.26 19.10 -4.84
N THR A 80 -13.87 18.66 -5.94
CA THR A 80 -14.99 19.37 -6.60
C THR A 80 -16.25 19.42 -5.73
N PRO A 81 -16.75 18.30 -5.15
CA PRO A 81 -17.89 18.35 -4.26
C PRO A 81 -17.58 19.16 -3.00
N ALA A 82 -16.35 19.10 -2.47
CA ALA A 82 -15.96 19.93 -1.33
C ALA A 82 -16.00 21.43 -1.65
N ALA A 83 -15.59 21.85 -2.85
CA ALA A 83 -15.66 23.23 -3.29
C ALA A 83 -17.13 23.69 -3.46
N ALA A 84 -17.96 22.84 -4.07
CA ALA A 84 -19.39 23.12 -4.26
C ALA A 84 -20.11 23.30 -2.91
N LEU A 85 -19.87 22.39 -1.96
CA LEU A 85 -20.44 22.44 -0.62
C LEU A 85 -19.93 23.64 0.20
N ALA A 86 -18.64 23.98 0.09
CA ALA A 86 -18.10 25.18 0.72
C ALA A 86 -18.73 26.48 0.16
N GLY A 87 -19.10 26.49 -1.12
CA GLY A 87 -19.83 27.58 -1.76
C GLY A 87 -21.29 27.74 -1.30
N LEU A 88 -21.90 26.67 -0.78
CA LEU A 88 -23.27 26.67 -0.24
C LEU A 88 -23.34 27.18 1.20
N ARG A 89 -22.26 27.77 1.74
CA ARG A 89 -22.21 28.21 3.13
C ARG A 89 -23.36 29.18 3.46
N PRO A 90 -24.08 28.96 4.57
CA PRO A 90 -25.01 29.95 5.09
C PRO A 90 -24.25 31.22 5.45
N GLY A 91 -24.80 32.39 5.09
CA GLY A 91 -24.14 33.70 5.31
C GLY A 91 -23.86 34.05 6.79
N ALA A 92 -24.32 33.24 7.74
CA ALA A 92 -24.16 33.44 9.17
C ALA A 92 -22.85 32.89 9.76
N LEU A 93 -22.10 32.06 9.03
CA LEU A 93 -20.86 31.46 9.55
C LEU A 93 -19.62 32.28 9.14
N PRO A 94 -18.93 32.95 10.08
CA PRO A 94 -17.70 33.67 9.79
C PRO A 94 -16.57 32.69 9.49
N GLY A 95 -15.80 32.97 8.43
CA GLY A 95 -14.59 32.20 8.12
C GLY A 95 -14.10 32.37 6.68
N PRO A 96 -12.80 32.13 6.45
CA PRO A 96 -12.26 32.13 5.10
C PRO A 96 -12.76 30.91 4.32
N GLU A 97 -13.01 31.08 3.02
CA GLU A 97 -13.58 30.04 2.17
C GLU A 97 -12.69 28.80 2.06
N TRP A 98 -11.36 28.97 2.08
CA TRP A 98 -10.41 27.86 2.06
C TRP A 98 -10.54 26.94 3.27
N ALA A 99 -10.91 27.46 4.45
CA ALA A 99 -11.06 26.65 5.66
C ALA A 99 -12.30 25.77 5.57
N TRP A 100 -13.38 26.28 4.96
CA TRP A 100 -14.58 25.49 4.68
C TRP A 100 -14.31 24.43 3.62
N HIS A 101 -13.63 24.78 2.54
CA HIS A 101 -13.24 23.82 1.50
C HIS A 101 -12.38 22.69 2.09
N LEU A 102 -11.40 23.04 2.94
CA LEU A 102 -10.54 22.09 3.62
C LEU A 102 -11.34 21.18 4.57
N GLY A 103 -12.18 21.76 5.43
CA GLY A 103 -12.99 21.01 6.37
C GLY A 103 -13.93 20.02 5.67
N VAL A 104 -14.60 20.45 4.60
CA VAL A 104 -15.47 19.55 3.82
C VAL A 104 -14.65 18.47 3.09
N SER A 105 -13.48 18.81 2.55
CA SER A 105 -12.61 17.84 1.88
C SER A 105 -12.14 16.74 2.84
N VAL A 106 -11.79 17.11 4.07
CA VAL A 106 -11.42 16.18 5.15
C VAL A 106 -12.60 15.29 5.54
N LEU A 107 -13.81 15.85 5.66
CA LEU A 107 -15.01 15.08 5.98
C LEU A 107 -15.36 14.06 4.89
N ILE A 108 -15.25 14.44 3.61
CA ILE A 108 -15.45 13.51 2.50
C ILE A 108 -14.40 12.39 2.55
N GLY A 109 -13.13 12.73 2.78
CA GLY A 109 -12.05 11.76 2.95
C GLY A 109 -12.32 10.76 4.10
N ALA A 110 -12.76 11.26 5.26
CA ALA A 110 -13.16 10.41 6.38
C ALA A 110 -14.33 9.48 6.02
N GLY A 111 -15.30 9.98 5.24
CA GLY A 111 -16.40 9.17 4.71
C GLY A 111 -15.92 8.02 3.82
N TRP A 112 -14.92 8.24 2.98
CA TRP A 112 -14.29 7.18 2.17
C TRP A 112 -13.58 6.12 3.02
N SER A 113 -12.88 6.52 4.08
CA SER A 113 -12.26 5.58 5.03
C SER A 113 -13.31 4.71 5.74
N VAL A 114 -14.42 5.31 6.18
CA VAL A 114 -15.55 4.56 6.78
C VAL A 114 -16.15 3.58 5.77
N LEU A 115 -16.37 4.00 4.53
CA LEU A 115 -16.87 3.11 3.48
C LEU A 115 -15.88 1.97 3.19
N GLY A 116 -14.58 2.27 3.19
CA GLY A 116 -13.48 1.31 3.07
C GLY A 116 -13.56 0.20 4.11
N ARG A 117 -13.75 0.60 5.37
CA ARG A 117 -13.96 -0.32 6.50
C ARG A 117 -15.20 -1.18 6.33
N LEU A 118 -16.32 -0.60 5.89
CA LEU A 118 -17.60 -1.31 5.79
C LEU A 118 -17.63 -2.33 4.64
N LEU A 119 -17.01 -2.00 3.50
CA LEU A 119 -17.04 -2.84 2.30
C LEU A 119 -15.91 -3.87 2.25
N TRP A 120 -14.71 -3.50 2.72
CA TRP A 120 -13.50 -4.32 2.58
C TRP A 120 -12.80 -4.62 3.90
N GLY A 121 -13.37 -4.20 5.05
CA GLY A 121 -12.80 -4.47 6.36
C GLY A 121 -11.52 -3.68 6.67
N TRP A 122 -11.14 -2.68 5.85
CA TRP A 122 -9.89 -1.97 6.01
C TRP A 122 -9.75 -1.27 7.38
N PRO A 123 -8.59 -1.33 8.03
CA PRO A 123 -8.34 -0.64 9.29
C PRO A 123 -8.49 0.88 9.13
N LEU A 124 -9.30 1.49 10.01
CA LEU A 124 -9.52 2.94 10.00
C LEU A 124 -8.26 3.72 10.37
N GLY A 125 -7.46 3.19 11.30
CA GLY A 125 -6.20 3.83 11.73
C GLY A 125 -5.26 4.08 10.55
N ASP A 126 -5.20 3.13 9.63
CA ASP A 126 -4.30 3.20 8.49
C ASP A 126 -4.90 4.05 7.38
N THR A 127 -6.18 3.84 7.04
CA THR A 127 -6.79 4.49 5.87
C THR A 127 -7.18 5.96 6.09
N LEU A 128 -7.62 6.32 7.30
CA LEU A 128 -8.10 7.66 7.63
C LEU A 128 -7.08 8.78 7.31
N PRO A 129 -5.80 8.71 7.75
CA PRO A 129 -4.84 9.77 7.46
C PRO A 129 -4.61 9.96 5.96
N TRP A 130 -4.65 8.89 5.16
CA TRP A 130 -4.48 8.99 3.71
C TRP A 130 -5.66 9.65 3.02
N PHE A 131 -6.89 9.18 3.27
CA PHE A 131 -8.07 9.74 2.61
C PHE A 131 -8.40 11.16 3.08
N ALA A 132 -8.23 11.46 4.37
CA ALA A 132 -8.43 12.80 4.91
C ALA A 132 -7.30 13.76 4.51
N GLY A 133 -6.05 13.28 4.51
CA GLY A 133 -4.86 14.09 4.22
C GLY A 133 -4.68 14.42 2.73
N ALA A 134 -5.06 13.51 1.83
CA ALA A 134 -4.87 13.68 0.38
C ALA A 134 -5.55 14.96 -0.16
N GLY A 135 -6.66 15.38 0.44
CA GLY A 135 -7.39 16.59 0.04
C GLY A 135 -6.73 17.92 0.46
N VAL A 136 -5.82 17.89 1.44
CA VAL A 136 -5.27 19.11 2.06
C VAL A 136 -4.44 19.93 1.07
N LEU A 137 -3.47 19.29 0.42
CA LEU A 137 -2.51 19.98 -0.45
C LEU A 137 -3.18 20.60 -1.70
N PRO A 138 -4.08 19.90 -2.43
CA PRO A 138 -4.79 20.49 -3.57
C PRO A 138 -5.63 21.70 -3.16
N VAL A 139 -6.33 21.63 -2.02
CA VAL A 139 -7.16 22.75 -1.54
C VAL A 139 -6.32 23.99 -1.25
N LEU A 140 -5.21 23.83 -0.52
CA LEU A 140 -4.32 24.95 -0.19
C LEU A 140 -3.66 25.57 -1.43
N VAL A 141 -3.24 24.74 -2.39
CA VAL A 141 -2.63 25.21 -3.63
C VAL A 141 -3.66 25.90 -4.54
N LEU A 142 -4.91 25.39 -4.60
CA LEU A 142 -6.00 26.04 -5.34
C LEU A 142 -6.30 27.43 -4.79
N ASP A 143 -6.40 27.59 -3.47
CA ASP A 143 -6.64 28.89 -2.84
C ASP A 143 -5.51 29.88 -3.14
N ARG A 144 -4.25 29.45 -3.00
CA ARG A 144 -3.07 30.29 -3.28
C ARG A 144 -2.98 30.75 -4.74
N LEU A 145 -3.58 30.00 -5.65
CA LEU A 145 -3.54 30.25 -7.10
C LEU A 145 -4.83 30.90 -7.63
N ARG A 146 -5.77 31.20 -6.74
CA ARG A 146 -7.00 31.90 -7.07
C ARG A 146 -6.72 33.27 -7.66
N GLY A 147 -7.42 33.61 -8.74
CA GLY A 147 -7.24 34.88 -9.45
C GLY A 147 -6.00 34.99 -10.36
N ARG A 148 -5.11 33.98 -10.41
CA ARG A 148 -3.99 33.99 -11.37
C ARG A 148 -4.40 33.46 -12.75
N PRO A 149 -3.97 34.11 -13.85
CA PRO A 149 -4.19 33.60 -15.20
C PRO A 149 -3.29 32.39 -15.44
N TRP A 150 -3.88 31.20 -15.47
CA TRP A 150 -3.14 29.95 -15.57
C TRP A 150 -3.58 29.19 -16.81
N ARG A 151 -2.63 28.86 -17.70
CA ARG A 151 -2.91 28.14 -18.96
C ARG A 151 -2.94 26.64 -18.67
N GLY A 152 -4.11 25.99 -18.80
CA GLY A 152 -4.33 24.58 -18.45
C GLY A 152 -3.26 23.61 -18.97
N ARG A 153 -2.80 23.78 -20.23
CA ARG A 153 -1.72 22.93 -20.81
C ARG A 153 -0.40 23.02 -20.04
N ARG A 154 -0.03 24.20 -19.52
CA ARG A 154 1.21 24.35 -18.71
C ARG A 154 1.07 23.70 -17.34
N VAL A 155 -0.14 23.61 -16.79
CA VAL A 155 -0.39 22.98 -15.48
C VAL A 155 -0.26 21.47 -15.60
N TRP A 156 -0.86 20.87 -16.62
CA TRP A 156 -0.70 19.44 -16.91
C TRP A 156 0.76 19.08 -17.19
N LEU A 157 1.47 19.88 -17.98
CA LEU A 157 2.88 19.64 -18.25
C LEU A 157 3.74 19.79 -16.98
N GLY A 158 3.50 20.83 -16.18
CA GLY A 158 4.22 21.06 -14.93
C GLY A 158 3.94 20.00 -13.89
N SER A 159 2.70 19.52 -13.81
CA SER A 159 2.28 18.40 -12.96
C SER A 159 2.95 17.10 -13.40
N ALA A 160 2.91 16.77 -14.70
CA ALA A 160 3.58 15.59 -15.22
C ALA A 160 5.10 15.62 -14.98
N VAL A 161 5.75 16.78 -15.19
CA VAL A 161 7.19 16.95 -14.91
C VAL A 161 7.48 16.84 -13.42
N ALA A 162 6.69 17.47 -12.56
CA ALA A 162 6.86 17.38 -11.10
C ALA A 162 6.67 15.93 -10.63
N SER A 163 5.63 15.24 -11.10
CA SER A 163 5.39 13.83 -10.83
C SER A 163 6.55 12.95 -11.27
N PHE A 164 7.05 13.18 -12.49
CA PHE A 164 8.19 12.43 -13.02
C PHE A 164 9.47 12.67 -12.22
N VAL A 165 9.78 13.94 -11.89
CA VAL A 165 10.96 14.28 -11.09
C VAL A 165 10.87 13.70 -9.68
N LEU A 166 9.70 13.73 -9.05
CA LEU A 166 9.49 13.14 -7.72
C LEU A 166 9.59 11.61 -7.77
N PHE A 167 9.03 10.99 -8.79
CA PHE A 167 9.12 9.55 -8.99
C PHE A 167 10.57 9.10 -9.23
N VAL A 168 11.28 9.73 -10.16
CA VAL A 168 12.68 9.38 -10.49
C VAL A 168 13.63 9.79 -9.38
N GLY A 169 13.44 10.98 -8.79
CA GLY A 169 14.35 11.56 -7.81
C GLY A 169 14.17 11.06 -6.38
N CYS A 170 12.96 10.62 -6.01
CA CYS A 170 12.70 10.07 -4.67
C CYS A 170 12.39 8.57 -4.70
N GLY A 171 11.64 8.09 -5.71
CA GLY A 171 11.22 6.69 -5.77
C GLY A 171 12.33 5.72 -6.09
N ILE A 172 13.14 5.99 -7.12
CA ILE A 172 14.26 5.10 -7.50
C ILE A 172 15.32 5.00 -6.39
N PRO A 173 15.78 6.11 -5.78
CA PRO A 173 16.73 6.01 -4.67
C PRO A 173 16.14 5.34 -3.44
N ALA A 174 14.86 5.57 -3.12
CA ALA A 174 14.20 4.91 -2.00
C ALA A 174 14.11 3.39 -2.21
N ALA A 175 13.72 2.94 -3.40
CA ALA A 175 13.70 1.51 -3.76
C ALA A 175 15.10 0.88 -3.73
N ALA A 176 16.13 1.61 -4.17
CA ALA A 176 17.52 1.14 -4.09
C ALA A 176 18.07 1.11 -2.65
N LEU A 177 17.44 1.83 -1.71
CA LEU A 177 17.80 1.84 -0.29
C LEU A 177 17.02 0.79 0.52
N THR A 178 15.98 0.18 -0.05
CA THR A 178 15.17 -0.87 0.62
C THR A 178 15.67 -2.29 0.36
N ASP A 179 16.69 -2.47 -0.48
CA ASP A 179 17.41 -3.75 -0.71
C ASP A 179 18.19 -4.26 0.53
N THR A 180 17.85 -3.79 1.73
CA THR A 180 18.49 -4.16 3.01
C THR A 180 17.53 -4.87 3.95
N TYR A 181 16.49 -5.54 3.44
CA TYR A 181 15.79 -6.53 4.27
C TYR A 181 16.75 -7.69 4.57
N GLU A 182 17.09 -7.86 5.84
CA GLU A 182 17.87 -8.99 6.32
C GLU A 182 16.92 -9.93 7.09
N PRO A 183 16.66 -11.16 6.59
CA PRO A 183 15.79 -12.11 7.26
C PRO A 183 16.29 -12.44 8.68
N PRO A 184 15.38 -12.65 9.65
CA PRO A 184 15.79 -12.92 11.02
C PRO A 184 16.51 -14.28 11.13
N ARG A 185 17.67 -14.29 11.80
CA ARG A 185 18.45 -15.52 12.04
C ARG A 185 18.03 -16.14 13.36
N LEU A 186 17.10 -17.09 13.30
CA LEU A 186 16.56 -17.75 14.49
C LEU A 186 17.40 -18.98 14.86
N SER A 187 17.73 -19.11 16.14
CA SER A 187 18.27 -20.37 16.67
C SER A 187 17.19 -21.45 16.73
N ALA A 188 17.60 -22.72 16.76
CA ALA A 188 16.68 -23.84 16.93
C ALA A 188 15.79 -23.67 18.18
N GLY A 189 16.34 -23.15 19.28
CA GLY A 189 15.54 -22.85 20.48
C GLY A 189 14.50 -21.75 20.26
N GLN A 190 14.83 -20.71 19.49
CA GLN A 190 13.87 -19.66 19.14
C GLN A 190 12.76 -20.15 18.21
N LEU A 191 13.02 -21.17 17.37
CA LEU A 191 12.02 -21.79 16.52
C LEU A 191 11.03 -22.68 17.28
N THR A 192 11.39 -23.16 18.47
CA THR A 192 10.48 -24.02 19.26
C THR A 192 9.26 -23.26 19.76
N GLY A 193 8.11 -23.94 19.81
CA GLY A 193 6.83 -23.37 20.22
C GLY A 193 5.74 -23.57 19.17
N ASP A 194 4.68 -22.79 19.32
CA ASP A 194 3.45 -22.90 18.55
C ASP A 194 3.43 -21.82 17.45
N TRP A 195 3.23 -22.27 16.22
CA TRP A 195 3.17 -21.44 15.03
C TRP A 195 1.78 -21.53 14.41
N HIS A 196 1.10 -20.39 14.33
CA HIS A 196 -0.31 -20.28 13.94
C HIS A 196 -0.44 -19.78 12.51
N GLY A 197 -1.21 -20.51 11.71
CA GLY A 197 -1.51 -20.17 10.34
C GLY A 197 -2.98 -19.86 10.09
N ALA A 198 -3.27 -19.48 8.85
CA ALA A 198 -4.63 -19.24 8.39
C ALA A 198 -5.54 -20.47 8.60
N HIS A 199 -6.84 -20.22 8.67
CA HIS A 199 -7.86 -21.23 8.89
C HIS A 199 -7.67 -22.07 10.16
N GLY A 200 -6.78 -21.69 11.10
CA GLY A 200 -6.47 -22.42 12.33
C GLY A 200 -5.53 -23.60 12.13
N SER A 201 -4.64 -23.50 11.14
CA SER A 201 -3.45 -24.32 11.06
C SER A 201 -2.55 -24.05 12.27
N LEU A 202 -1.94 -25.10 12.81
CA LEU A 202 -1.00 -25.03 13.92
C LEU A 202 0.16 -25.98 13.67
N LEU A 203 1.38 -25.47 13.81
CA LEU A 203 2.60 -26.24 13.80
C LEU A 203 3.30 -26.03 15.15
N ARG A 204 3.42 -27.11 15.94
CA ARG A 204 4.21 -27.10 17.17
C ARG A 204 5.57 -27.71 16.91
N LEU A 205 6.62 -26.92 17.10
CA LEU A 205 8.02 -27.36 16.98
C LEU A 205 8.59 -27.64 18.37
N ASN A 206 8.89 -28.91 18.66
CA ASN A 206 9.46 -29.31 19.95
C ASN A 206 10.99 -29.23 19.94
N PRO A 207 11.64 -28.95 21.10
CA PRO A 207 13.10 -28.85 21.21
C PRO A 207 13.87 -30.12 20.85
N ASP A 208 13.22 -31.28 20.86
CA ASP A 208 13.81 -32.58 20.53
C ASP A 208 13.71 -32.92 19.03
N GLY A 209 13.28 -31.98 18.19
CA GLY A 209 13.11 -32.18 16.76
C GLY A 209 11.78 -32.85 16.37
N ARG A 210 10.86 -33.10 17.31
CA ARG A 210 9.51 -33.54 16.97
C ARG A 210 8.60 -32.38 16.58
N ALA A 211 7.72 -32.60 15.61
CA ALA A 211 6.70 -31.64 15.21
C ALA A 211 5.29 -32.22 15.44
N GLU A 212 4.35 -31.38 15.85
CA GLU A 212 2.91 -31.69 15.84
C GLU A 212 2.23 -30.79 14.81
N LEU A 213 1.43 -31.39 13.94
CA LEU A 213 0.78 -30.72 12.84
C LEU A 213 -0.73 -30.77 13.08
N THR A 214 -1.40 -29.64 12.98
CA THR A 214 -2.86 -29.57 12.97
C THR A 214 -3.30 -28.74 11.79
N ARG A 215 -4.02 -29.34 10.85
CA ARG A 215 -4.46 -28.77 9.58
C ARG A 215 -3.37 -27.96 8.87
N LEU A 216 -2.14 -28.47 8.89
CA LEU A 216 -1.00 -27.77 8.31
C LEU A 216 -0.94 -28.05 6.81
N PRO A 217 -0.84 -27.02 5.94
CA PRO A 217 -0.56 -27.22 4.53
C PRO A 217 0.83 -27.84 4.33
N ALA A 218 0.92 -28.96 3.62
CA ALA A 218 2.17 -29.63 3.30
C ALA A 218 2.23 -29.93 1.80
N ARG A 219 3.45 -29.88 1.22
CA ARG A 219 3.67 -30.28 -0.17
C ARG A 219 3.18 -31.72 -0.34
N ARG A 220 2.56 -32.03 -1.47
CA ARG A 220 2.23 -33.43 -1.77
C ARG A 220 3.48 -34.24 -2.08
N GLY A 221 3.39 -35.56 -1.86
CA GLY A 221 4.41 -36.48 -2.35
C GLY A 221 4.56 -36.38 -3.87
N ALA A 222 5.73 -36.72 -4.41
CA ALA A 222 6.05 -36.54 -5.83
C ALA A 222 5.08 -37.24 -6.81
N ASP A 223 4.27 -38.18 -6.32
CA ASP A 223 3.37 -39.02 -7.10
C ASP A 223 1.87 -38.63 -6.98
N GLU A 224 1.52 -37.52 -6.30
CA GLU A 224 0.12 -37.10 -6.09
C GLU A 224 -0.29 -35.85 -6.89
N GLU A 225 -1.49 -35.87 -7.48
CA GLU A 225 -2.07 -34.72 -8.21
C GLU A 225 -2.70 -33.67 -7.26
N GLY A 226 -2.50 -32.37 -7.55
CA GLY A 226 -3.11 -31.22 -6.85
C GLY A 226 -2.12 -30.37 -6.04
N ASP A 227 -2.54 -29.17 -5.64
CA ASP A 227 -1.61 -28.11 -5.17
C ASP A 227 -0.91 -28.40 -3.83
N PHE A 228 -1.66 -28.88 -2.82
CA PHE A 228 -1.11 -29.25 -1.50
C PHE A 228 -2.06 -30.18 -0.72
N SER A 229 -1.53 -30.79 0.34
CA SER A 229 -2.28 -31.60 1.30
C SER A 229 -2.45 -30.84 2.62
N VAL A 230 -3.55 -31.07 3.34
CA VAL A 230 -3.79 -30.50 4.68
C VAL A 230 -3.66 -31.62 5.70
N CYS A 231 -2.78 -31.41 6.67
CA CYS A 231 -2.24 -32.47 7.49
C CYS A 231 -2.54 -32.31 8.97
N ASP A 232 -2.96 -33.40 9.59
CA ASP A 232 -3.00 -33.59 11.04
C ASP A 232 -2.07 -34.75 11.41
N GLY A 233 -1.27 -34.60 12.47
CA GLY A 233 -0.42 -35.67 12.96
C GLY A 233 0.88 -35.22 13.60
N THR A 234 1.92 -36.03 13.44
CA THR A 234 3.25 -35.76 13.97
C THR A 234 4.29 -35.84 12.86
N GLY A 235 5.45 -35.25 13.09
CA GLY A 235 6.58 -35.28 12.18
C GLY A 235 7.88 -35.04 12.92
N THR A 236 8.93 -34.83 12.14
CA THR A 236 10.21 -34.33 12.62
C THR A 236 10.56 -33.04 11.89
N TRP A 237 11.38 -32.21 12.52
CA TRP A 237 11.85 -30.97 11.92
C TRP A 237 13.34 -30.76 12.16
N THR A 238 14.00 -30.13 11.19
CA THR A 238 15.38 -29.66 11.31
C THR A 238 15.49 -28.20 10.90
N LEU A 239 16.33 -27.44 11.61
CA LEU A 239 16.75 -26.11 11.16
C LEU A 239 17.82 -26.31 10.09
N GLU A 240 17.54 -25.86 8.88
CA GLU A 240 18.48 -25.82 7.76
C GLU A 240 18.97 -24.38 7.59
N ARG A 241 20.28 -24.22 7.39
CA ARG A 241 20.89 -22.91 7.14
C ARG A 241 21.35 -22.82 5.70
N GLU A 242 21.15 -21.65 5.09
CA GLU A 242 21.70 -21.29 3.78
C GLU A 242 21.56 -22.46 2.78
N ASN A 243 20.32 -22.92 2.57
CA ASN A 243 20.07 -24.19 1.89
C ASN A 243 20.25 -24.06 0.37
N GLU A 244 21.41 -24.51 -0.13
CA GLU A 244 21.73 -24.56 -1.57
C GLU A 244 20.68 -25.31 -2.41
N PHE A 245 19.90 -26.22 -1.82
CA PHE A 245 18.91 -27.02 -2.56
C PHE A 245 17.63 -26.26 -2.93
N MET A 246 17.32 -25.14 -2.28
CA MET A 246 16.07 -24.40 -2.49
C MET A 246 16.26 -23.04 -3.18
N ASP A 247 17.46 -22.76 -3.71
CA ASP A 247 17.82 -21.48 -4.34
C ASP A 247 17.43 -20.27 -3.47
N THR A 248 17.62 -20.42 -2.15
CA THR A 248 17.33 -19.39 -1.16
C THR A 248 18.53 -19.21 -0.25
N ASP A 249 18.89 -17.96 0.01
CA ASP A 249 19.93 -17.55 0.94
C ASP A 249 19.44 -17.50 2.40
N ARG A 250 18.23 -18.02 2.66
CA ARG A 250 17.53 -17.89 3.93
C ARG A 250 17.57 -19.19 4.73
N ASP A 251 17.56 -19.02 6.06
CA ASP A 251 17.33 -20.12 6.99
C ASP A 251 15.89 -20.62 6.90
N GLY A 252 15.65 -21.88 7.26
CA GLY A 252 14.33 -22.47 7.19
C GLY A 252 14.18 -23.74 8.01
N VAL A 253 12.94 -24.17 8.18
CA VAL A 253 12.55 -25.38 8.87
C VAL A 253 12.18 -26.43 7.84
N LEU A 254 12.99 -27.48 7.74
CA LEU A 254 12.66 -28.66 6.95
C LEU A 254 11.77 -29.59 7.77
N LEU A 255 10.49 -29.58 7.46
CA LEU A 255 9.48 -30.41 8.10
C LEU A 255 9.31 -31.72 7.34
N ARG A 256 9.39 -32.83 8.06
CA ARG A 256 9.16 -34.19 7.56
C ARG A 256 7.98 -34.80 8.31
N PRO A 257 6.76 -34.70 7.77
CA PRO A 257 5.61 -35.31 8.41
C PRO A 257 5.72 -36.84 8.41
N ASN A 258 5.13 -37.50 9.41
CA ASN A 258 5.05 -38.95 9.47
C ASN A 258 3.75 -39.45 8.80
N GLY A 259 3.79 -40.66 8.24
CA GLY A 259 2.63 -41.32 7.64
C GLY A 259 2.36 -40.87 6.20
N GLU A 260 1.09 -40.88 5.79
CA GLU A 260 0.64 -40.47 4.44
C GLU A 260 0.42 -38.95 4.32
N CYS A 261 0.84 -38.19 5.33
CA CYS A 261 0.69 -36.74 5.34
C CYS A 261 1.79 -36.08 4.49
N GLY A 262 1.53 -35.87 3.20
CA GLY A 262 2.37 -35.07 2.32
C GLY A 262 3.84 -35.53 2.22
N GLY A 263 4.65 -34.71 1.57
CA GLY A 263 6.09 -34.84 1.45
C GLY A 263 6.83 -33.86 2.35
N GLU A 264 8.16 -33.95 2.33
CA GLU A 264 9.02 -33.00 3.02
C GLU A 264 8.72 -31.56 2.54
N THR A 265 8.56 -30.64 3.48
CA THR A 265 8.19 -29.24 3.21
C THR A 265 9.16 -28.31 3.90
N TYR A 266 9.74 -27.39 3.13
CA TYR A 266 10.66 -26.38 3.62
C TYR A 266 9.89 -25.09 3.92
N TRP A 267 9.84 -24.72 5.20
CA TRP A 267 9.25 -23.47 5.66
C TRP A 267 10.36 -22.45 5.85
N THR A 268 10.42 -21.45 5.00
CA THR A 268 11.45 -20.41 5.03
C THR A 268 11.18 -19.42 6.16
N VAL A 269 12.24 -18.96 6.83
CA VAL A 269 12.14 -17.92 7.86
C VAL A 269 11.97 -16.54 7.19
N GLY A 270 10.99 -15.79 7.66
CA GLY A 270 10.69 -14.41 7.26
C GLY A 270 10.29 -13.54 8.44
N GLY A 271 9.67 -12.39 8.16
CA GLY A 271 9.22 -11.44 9.19
C GLY A 271 10.37 -10.61 9.78
N THR A 272 10.31 -10.30 11.06
CA THR A 272 11.35 -9.51 11.77
C THR A 272 11.93 -10.28 12.95
N GLU A 273 13.00 -9.76 13.57
CA GLU A 273 13.52 -10.38 14.80
C GLU A 273 12.50 -10.38 15.95
N GLN A 274 11.64 -9.35 16.01
CA GLN A 274 10.62 -9.20 17.06
C GLN A 274 9.34 -9.97 16.75
N ASP A 275 9.00 -10.09 15.47
CA ASP A 275 7.81 -10.77 14.98
C ASP A 275 8.21 -11.72 13.84
N PRO A 276 8.80 -12.89 14.19
CA PRO A 276 9.29 -13.84 13.21
C PRO A 276 8.16 -14.62 12.56
N GLU A 277 8.37 -15.00 11.30
CA GLU A 277 7.40 -15.75 10.52
C GLU A 277 8.03 -16.98 9.87
N LEU A 278 7.20 -18.00 9.61
CA LEU A 278 7.54 -19.14 8.76
C LEU A 278 6.61 -19.14 7.56
N PHE A 279 7.16 -19.14 6.35
CA PHE A 279 6.35 -19.14 5.15
C PHE A 279 6.74 -20.24 4.15
N VAL A 280 5.80 -20.59 3.30
CA VAL A 280 6.03 -21.51 2.18
C VAL A 280 5.09 -21.14 1.03
N VAL A 281 5.59 -21.28 -0.20
CA VAL A 281 4.77 -21.18 -1.41
C VAL A 281 4.47 -22.59 -1.89
N LEU A 282 3.18 -22.96 -1.93
CA LEU A 282 2.71 -24.30 -2.31
C LEU A 282 1.95 -24.27 -3.63
N GLY A 283 1.96 -25.37 -4.38
CA GLY A 283 1.29 -25.46 -5.69
C GLY A 283 2.21 -25.16 -6.87
N ASP A 284 1.64 -24.61 -7.94
CA ASP A 284 2.33 -24.29 -9.20
C ASP A 284 3.41 -23.22 -8.98
N PRO A 285 4.66 -23.42 -9.44
CA PRO A 285 5.72 -22.41 -9.37
C PRO A 285 5.33 -21.02 -9.93
N ASP A 286 4.44 -20.96 -10.91
CA ASP A 286 4.02 -19.72 -11.56
C ASP A 286 2.81 -19.05 -10.86
N SER A 287 2.11 -19.77 -9.96
CA SER A 287 0.90 -19.27 -9.28
C SER A 287 0.70 -19.85 -7.88
N GLY A 288 1.79 -20.06 -7.15
CA GLY A 288 1.76 -20.78 -5.88
C GLY A 288 1.05 -20.00 -4.78
N ASP A 289 0.34 -20.73 -3.93
CA ASP A 289 -0.33 -20.24 -2.73
C ASP A 289 0.69 -19.97 -1.62
N LEU A 290 0.87 -18.70 -1.27
CA LEU A 290 1.65 -18.30 -0.10
C LEU A 290 0.92 -18.69 1.21
N ARG A 291 1.62 -19.40 2.08
CA ARG A 291 1.17 -19.74 3.43
C ARG A 291 2.15 -19.17 4.44
N ILE A 292 1.63 -18.51 5.47
CA ILE A 292 2.40 -17.87 6.53
C ILE A 292 1.94 -18.44 7.87
N LEU A 293 2.89 -18.73 8.74
CA LEU A 293 2.71 -19.04 10.14
C LEU A 293 3.39 -17.97 10.98
N THR A 294 2.68 -17.52 12.00
CA THR A 294 3.14 -16.49 12.96
C THR A 294 3.27 -17.11 14.34
N ARG A 295 4.10 -16.51 15.19
CA ARG A 295 4.25 -16.94 16.58
C ARG A 295 3.31 -16.12 17.46
N ASP A 296 2.74 -16.76 18.49
CA ASP A 296 2.06 -16.06 19.60
C ASP A 296 3.02 -15.24 20.47
#